data_AF-A0A7K9GNH3-F1
#
_entry.id   AF-A0A7K9GNH3-F1
#
_cell.length_a   1.000
_cell.length_b   1.000
_cell.length_c   1.000
_cell.angle_alpha   90.00
_cell.angle_beta   90.00
_cell.angle_gamma   90.00
#
_symmetry.space_group_name_H-M   'P 1'
#
loop_
_entity.id
_entity.type
_entity.pdbx_description
1 polymer ?
#
loop_
_entity_poly.entity_id
_entity_poly.type
_entity_poly.pdbx_seq_one_letter_code
_entity_poly.pdbx_strand_id
1 'polypeptide(L)'
;PSGRFGSALAVLDFNEDGVPDLAIGAPSVGSQFLTYKGAVYVYFGTEGKGLAPQPNITITCQYSYCNLGWSLLAADVDGNGNADLVVGSPYAPGGGKQRGFVVAFYS
;
A
#
# COMPACT_ATOMS: atom_id res chain seq x y z
N PRO A 1 6.44 -11.92 -3.37
CA PRO A 1 5.31 -11.06 -3.82
C PRO A 1 4.83 -11.44 -5.23
N SER A 2 3.59 -11.11 -5.63
CA SER A 2 3.03 -11.37 -6.97
C SER A 2 2.22 -10.17 -7.46
N GLY A 3 1.48 -10.28 -8.57
CA GLY A 3 0.45 -9.29 -8.90
C GLY A 3 0.96 -7.91 -9.29
N ARG A 4 2.01 -7.85 -10.13
CA ARG A 4 2.69 -6.61 -10.54
C ARG A 4 3.27 -5.84 -9.35
N PHE A 5 3.86 -6.55 -8.40
CA PHE A 5 4.65 -5.96 -7.32
C PHE A 5 5.68 -4.97 -7.87
N GLY A 6 5.76 -3.78 -7.27
CA GLY A 6 6.61 -2.68 -7.75
C GLY A 6 5.92 -1.73 -8.73
N SER A 7 4.60 -1.82 -8.90
CA SER A 7 3.86 -0.91 -9.80
C SER A 7 3.79 0.52 -9.28
N ALA A 8 3.84 0.70 -7.96
CA ALA A 8 3.86 1.98 -7.27
C ALA A 8 4.76 1.87 -6.03
N LEU A 9 5.42 2.96 -5.66
CA LEU A 9 6.33 3.04 -4.51
C LEU A 9 6.03 4.31 -3.72
N ALA A 10 6.17 4.25 -2.40
CA ALA A 10 6.18 5.41 -1.52
C ALA A 10 7.20 5.18 -0.39
N VAL A 11 7.89 6.25 0.01
CA VAL A 11 8.87 6.26 1.10
C VAL A 11 8.33 7.15 2.21
N LEU A 12 8.29 6.62 3.43
CA LEU A 12 7.81 7.27 4.64
C LEU A 12 8.35 6.51 5.87
N ASP A 13 8.36 7.13 7.04
CA ASP A 13 8.64 6.43 8.29
C ASP A 13 7.31 5.90 8.85
N PHE A 14 6.93 4.68 8.46
CA PHE A 14 5.59 4.14 8.72
C PHE A 14 5.44 3.65 10.16
N ASN A 15 6.55 3.25 10.79
CA ASN A 15 6.58 2.75 12.16
C ASN A 15 7.11 3.76 13.19
N GLU A 16 7.34 5.01 12.77
CA GLU A 16 7.80 6.13 13.59
C GLU A 16 9.10 5.86 14.35
N ASP A 17 10.04 5.14 13.72
CA ASP A 17 11.33 4.82 14.34
C ASP A 17 12.48 5.76 13.93
N GLY A 18 12.19 6.75 13.07
CA GLY A 18 13.14 7.71 12.53
C GLY A 18 13.89 7.22 11.28
N VAL A 19 13.62 6.00 10.80
CA VAL A 19 14.25 5.42 9.61
C VAL A 19 13.22 5.30 8.49
N PRO A 20 13.54 5.74 7.25
CA PRO A 20 12.60 5.60 6.14
C PRO A 20 12.29 4.13 5.79
N ASP A 21 11.00 3.82 5.71
CA ASP A 21 10.43 2.57 5.22
C ASP A 21 10.05 2.65 3.74
N LEU A 22 9.75 1.49 3.14
CA LEU A 22 9.31 1.39 1.75
C LEU A 22 7.96 0.67 1.64
N ALA A 23 6.95 1.40 1.16
CA ALA A 23 5.66 0.85 0.76
C ALA A 23 5.66 0.51 -0.75
N ILE A 24 5.24 -0.70 -1.11
CA ILE A 24 5.27 -1.23 -2.47
C ILE A 24 3.89 -1.74 -2.89
N GLY A 25 3.36 -1.16 -3.97
CA GLY A 25 2.08 -1.54 -4.56
C GLY A 25 2.16 -2.78 -5.44
N ALA A 26 1.15 -3.65 -5.31
CA ALA A 26 0.95 -4.86 -6.12
C ALA A 26 -0.53 -4.98 -6.54
N PRO A 27 -1.01 -4.12 -7.44
CA PRO A 27 -2.44 -3.99 -7.72
C PRO A 27 -3.09 -5.20 -8.41
N SER A 28 -2.32 -6.16 -8.91
CA SER A 28 -2.86 -7.36 -9.58
C SER A 28 -2.81 -8.61 -8.69
N VAL A 29 -2.57 -8.49 -7.37
CA VAL A 29 -2.65 -9.65 -6.47
C VAL A 29 -4.04 -10.29 -6.56
N GLY A 30 -4.07 -11.61 -6.75
CA GLY A 30 -5.30 -12.39 -6.95
C GLY A 30 -5.75 -12.51 -8.42
N SER A 31 -4.95 -12.03 -9.39
CA SER A 31 -5.26 -12.14 -10.83
C SER A 31 -5.38 -13.59 -11.31
N GLN A 32 -4.64 -14.52 -10.71
CA GLN A 32 -4.72 -15.95 -11.03
C GLN A 32 -6.09 -16.57 -10.69
N PHE A 33 -6.86 -15.91 -9.82
CA PHE A 33 -8.23 -16.28 -9.46
C PHE A 33 -9.26 -15.31 -10.06
N LEU A 34 -8.84 -14.43 -10.97
CA LEU A 34 -9.66 -13.36 -11.56
C LEU A 34 -10.29 -12.42 -10.52
N THR A 35 -9.69 -12.32 -9.32
CA THR A 35 -10.22 -11.50 -8.23
C THR A 35 -9.59 -10.12 -8.14
N TYR A 36 -8.33 -9.91 -8.56
CA TYR A 36 -7.68 -8.59 -8.58
C TYR A 36 -7.87 -7.76 -7.29
N LYS A 37 -7.69 -8.40 -6.13
CA LYS A 37 -7.83 -7.72 -4.82
C LYS A 37 -6.77 -6.62 -4.67
N GLY A 38 -5.56 -6.87 -5.14
CA GLY A 38 -4.42 -5.98 -4.94
C GLY A 38 -3.88 -6.01 -3.50
N ALA A 39 -2.66 -5.50 -3.33
CA ALA A 39 -2.00 -5.41 -2.03
C ALA A 39 -1.00 -4.25 -2.00
N VAL A 40 -0.66 -3.81 -0.79
CA VAL A 40 0.52 -2.99 -0.49
C VAL A 40 1.36 -3.72 0.55
N TYR A 41 2.67 -3.76 0.32
CA TYR A 41 3.64 -4.37 1.21
C TYR A 41 4.54 -3.28 1.77
N VAL A 42 4.67 -3.20 3.10
CA VAL A 42 5.56 -2.24 3.75
C VAL A 42 6.75 -3.01 4.31
N TYR A 43 7.95 -2.55 3.95
CA TYR A 43 9.22 -3.07 4.43
C TYR A 43 9.85 -2.01 5.30
N PHE A 44 10.12 -2.35 6.56
CA PHE A 44 10.72 -1.40 7.47
C PHE A 44 12.20 -1.21 7.19
N GLY A 45 12.65 0.03 7.31
CA GLY A 45 14.05 0.40 7.32
C GLY A 45 14.74 -0.07 8.59
N THR A 46 16.05 -0.19 8.51
CA THR A 46 16.90 -0.32 9.69
C THR A 46 18.20 0.41 9.40
N GLU A 47 18.55 1.35 10.28
CA GLU A 47 19.73 2.17 10.13
C GLU A 47 20.99 1.31 9.90
N GLY A 48 21.76 1.65 8.86
CA GLY A 48 22.97 0.92 8.47
C GLY A 48 22.76 -0.50 7.92
N LYS A 49 21.53 -1.01 7.84
CA LYS A 49 21.22 -2.37 7.36
C LYS A 49 20.30 -2.42 6.15
N GLY A 50 19.59 -1.32 5.84
CA GLY A 50 18.65 -1.24 4.72
C GLY A 50 17.27 -1.79 5.10
N LEU A 51 16.52 -2.27 4.11
CA LEU A 51 15.15 -2.75 4.30
C LEU A 51 15.12 -4.17 4.88
N ALA A 52 14.07 -4.48 5.65
CA ALA A 52 13.77 -5.84 6.10
C ALA A 52 13.72 -6.83 4.91
N PRO A 53 14.14 -8.09 5.07
CA PRO A 53 14.14 -9.07 3.99
C PRO A 53 12.74 -9.57 3.60
N GLN A 54 11.72 -9.28 4.42
CA GLN A 54 10.32 -9.65 4.24
C GLN A 54 9.44 -8.47 4.65
N PRO A 55 8.22 -8.34 4.10
CA PRO A 55 7.35 -7.23 4.44
C PRO A 55 6.90 -7.35 5.91
N ASN A 56 7.06 -6.26 6.65
CA ASN A 56 6.62 -6.14 8.04
C ASN A 56 5.09 -6.00 8.11
N ILE A 57 4.50 -5.29 7.15
CA ILE A 57 3.06 -5.09 7.04
C ILE A 57 2.59 -5.46 5.63
N THR A 58 1.44 -6.11 5.55
CA THR A 58 0.75 -6.40 4.29
C THR A 58 -0.69 -5.92 4.37
N ILE A 59 -1.04 -4.97 3.51
CA ILE A 59 -2.37 -4.37 3.40
C ILE A 59 -3.04 -4.97 2.17
N THR A 60 -4.25 -5.52 2.32
CA THR A 60 -5.00 -6.17 1.22
C THR A 60 -6.43 -5.69 1.17
N CYS A 61 -7.00 -5.61 -0.03
CA CYS A 61 -8.44 -5.41 -0.16
C CYS A 61 -9.17 -6.72 0.16
N GLN A 62 -10.29 -6.64 0.88
CA GLN A 62 -11.12 -7.80 1.15
C GLN A 62 -12.04 -8.16 -0.04
N TYR A 63 -12.41 -7.17 -0.85
CA TYR A 63 -13.27 -7.37 -2.02
C TYR A 63 -12.49 -7.73 -3.28
N SER A 64 -13.19 -8.26 -4.27
CA SER A 64 -12.66 -8.45 -5.62
C SER A 64 -12.69 -7.14 -6.41
N TYR A 65 -11.80 -7.05 -7.38
CA TYR A 65 -11.60 -5.95 -8.32
C TYR A 65 -11.27 -4.63 -7.65
N CYS A 66 -10.58 -4.64 -6.50
CA CYS A 66 -10.16 -3.39 -5.88
C CYS A 66 -8.95 -2.79 -6.58
N ASN A 67 -8.01 -3.64 -6.98
CA ASN A 67 -6.67 -3.28 -7.40
C ASN A 67 -5.99 -2.33 -6.40
N LEU A 68 -6.10 -2.65 -5.10
CA LEU A 68 -5.45 -1.87 -4.04
C LEU A 68 -3.94 -1.77 -4.29
N GLY A 69 -3.36 -0.60 -4.05
CA GLY A 69 -1.94 -0.36 -4.30
C GLY A 69 -1.64 0.02 -5.75
N TRP A 70 -2.65 0.50 -6.50
CA TRP A 70 -2.45 1.01 -7.87
C TRP A 70 -1.65 2.31 -7.88
N SER A 71 -1.85 3.14 -6.85
CA SER A 71 -1.11 4.38 -6.62
C SER A 71 -0.87 4.52 -5.13
N LEU A 72 0.27 5.12 -4.77
CA LEU A 72 0.69 5.38 -3.41
C LEU A 72 1.14 6.83 -3.30
N LEU A 73 0.89 7.46 -2.16
CA LEU A 73 1.40 8.77 -1.78
C LEU A 73 1.79 8.72 -0.31
N ALA A 74 2.94 9.31 0.02
CA ALA A 74 3.35 9.59 1.39
C ALA A 74 3.15 11.09 1.64
N ALA A 75 2.29 11.46 2.58
CA ALA A 75 2.02 12.84 2.94
C ALA A 75 1.41 12.91 4.34
N ASP A 76 1.77 13.93 5.11
CA ASP A 76 1.12 14.26 6.39
C ASP A 76 -0.30 14.77 6.10
N VAL A 77 -1.30 13.89 6.17
CA VAL A 77 -2.70 14.22 5.86
C VAL A 77 -3.52 14.53 7.11
N ASP A 78 -3.06 14.14 8.30
CA ASP A 78 -3.71 14.46 9.57
C ASP A 78 -3.11 15.70 10.29
N GLY A 79 -1.95 16.18 9.84
CA GLY A 79 -1.26 17.36 10.35
C GLY A 79 -0.42 17.10 11.59
N ASN A 80 -0.03 15.85 11.86
CA ASN A 80 0.73 15.49 13.06
C ASN A 80 2.26 15.67 12.90
N GLY A 81 2.74 15.96 11.69
CA GLY A 81 4.14 16.16 11.36
C GLY A 81 4.84 14.92 10.79
N ASN A 82 4.19 13.76 10.80
CA ASN A 82 4.65 12.51 10.20
C ASN A 82 3.89 12.23 8.90
N ALA A 83 4.54 11.55 7.95
CA ALA A 83 3.91 11.28 6.67
C ALA A 83 3.06 10.02 6.74
N ASP A 84 1.79 10.13 6.36
CA ASP A 84 0.86 9.01 6.28
C ASP A 84 0.93 8.31 4.92
N LEU A 85 0.54 7.02 4.89
CA LEU A 85 0.41 6.28 3.64
C LEU A 85 -0.99 6.41 3.05
N VAL A 86 -1.11 7.07 1.91
CA VAL A 86 -2.34 7.14 1.12
C VAL A 86 -2.29 6.11 -0.02
N VAL A 87 -3.31 5.26 -0.10
CA VAL A 87 -3.39 4.13 -1.05
C VAL A 87 -4.62 4.27 -1.94
N GLY A 88 -4.40 4.28 -3.26
CA GLY A 88 -5.45 4.27 -4.26
C GLY A 88 -5.91 2.85 -4.63
N SER A 89 -7.23 2.69 -4.76
CA SER A 89 -7.90 1.46 -5.19
C SER A 89 -8.96 1.77 -6.25
N PRO A 90 -8.57 2.10 -7.50
CA PRO A 90 -9.45 2.75 -8.47
C PRO A 90 -10.66 1.92 -8.92
N TYR A 91 -10.62 0.60 -8.74
CA TYR A 91 -11.67 -0.30 -9.20
C TYR A 91 -12.59 -0.83 -8.09
N ALA A 92 -12.33 -0.44 -6.83
CA ALA A 92 -13.04 -0.98 -5.70
C ALA A 92 -14.57 -0.84 -5.79
N PRO A 93 -15.31 -1.89 -5.36
CA PRO A 93 -16.75 -1.92 -5.48
C PRO A 93 -17.44 -0.98 -4.48
N GLY A 94 -18.45 -0.26 -4.95
CA GLY A 94 -19.33 0.58 -4.13
C GLY A 94 -20.72 0.67 -4.76
N GLY A 95 -21.75 0.22 -4.04
CA GLY A 95 -23.15 0.23 -4.51
C GLY A 95 -23.36 -0.47 -5.86
N GLY A 96 -22.74 -1.65 -6.04
CA GLY A 96 -22.86 -2.47 -7.25
C GLY A 96 -22.06 -1.99 -8.47
N LYS A 97 -21.23 -0.96 -8.35
CA LYS A 97 -20.35 -0.42 -9.42
C LYS A 97 -18.90 -0.32 -8.95
N GLN A 98 -17.95 -0.30 -9.88
CA GLN A 98 -16.56 0.08 -9.59
C GLN A 98 -16.50 1.60 -9.45
N ARG A 99 -16.47 2.10 -8.22
CA ARG A 99 -16.39 3.56 -7.94
C ARG A 99 -14.99 3.99 -7.54
N GLY A 100 -14.19 3.02 -7.10
CA GLY A 100 -12.90 3.27 -6.48
C GLY A 100 -13.03 3.80 -5.06
N PHE A 101 -11.94 3.68 -4.30
CA PHE A 101 -11.74 4.42 -3.06
C PHE A 101 -10.28 4.80 -2.90
N VAL A 102 -10.05 5.76 -2.00
CA VAL A 102 -8.74 6.11 -1.46
C VAL A 102 -8.81 5.88 0.05
N VAL A 103 -7.76 5.30 0.62
CA VAL A 103 -7.63 5.07 2.06
C VAL A 103 -6.30 5.64 2.54
N ALA A 104 -6.28 6.23 3.72
CA ALA A 104 -5.07 6.67 4.41
C ALA A 104 -4.80 5.75 5.62
N PHE A 105 -3.54 5.42 5.84
CA PHE A 105 -3.04 4.75 7.03
C PHE A 105 -2.10 5.71 7.74
N TYR A 106 -2.49 6.10 8.95
CA TYR A 106 -1.73 7.06 9.74
C TYR A 106 -0.54 6.37 10.40
N SER A 107 0.64 7.00 10.29
CA SER A 107 1.82 6.67 11.11
C SER A 107 1.56 7.11 12.55
#